data_AF-A0A316IG67-F1
#
_entry.id   AF-A0A316IG67-F1
#
_cell.length_a   1.000
_cell.length_b   1.000
_cell.length_c   1.000
_cell.angle_alpha   90.00
_cell.angle_beta   90.00
_cell.angle_gamma   90.00
#
_symmetry.space_group_name_H-M   'P 1'
#
loop_
_entity.id
_entity.type
_entity.pdbx_description
1 polymer ?
#
loop_
_entity_poly.entity_id
_entity_poly.type
_entity_poly.pdbx_seq_one_letter_code
_entity_poly.pdbx_strand_id
1 'polypeptide(L)'
;MLSHVEVTARVTVSPAAHFVWSNRVEYSHDCFVCRRVGRTVALQHGATQGVCHSSRGQLEWQDDLDDAGMHPAPIRITGFDTASDGGVETLRYRLSFWWSPFADLKRPGERGSELGDKPWVRVYYRVGCHTCRDSGVDDWVGEQKSLQSNMVWPVTSSCARCGTELVTMSGPPEINLVG
;
A
#
# COMPACT_ATOMS: atom_id res chain seq x y z
N MET A 1 -7.13 -1.60 22.02
CA MET A 1 -5.75 -1.14 22.25
C MET A 1 -5.32 -0.29 21.06
N LEU A 2 -4.54 0.77 21.29
CA LEU A 2 -3.96 1.58 20.21
C LEU A 2 -2.60 0.97 19.85
N SER A 3 -2.35 0.80 18.56
CA SER A 3 -1.13 0.22 18.03
C SER A 3 -0.63 0.99 16.84
N HIS A 4 0.66 0.83 16.56
CA HIS A 4 1.34 1.49 15.46
C HIS A 4 2.09 0.49 14.59
N VAL A 5 2.01 0.68 13.28
CA VAL A 5 2.83 -0.04 12.30
C VAL A 5 3.60 0.97 11.48
N GLU A 6 4.89 0.73 11.32
CA GLU A 6 5.73 1.45 10.37
C GLU A 6 5.86 0.62 9.09
N VAL A 7 5.64 1.29 7.95
CA VAL A 7 5.90 0.73 6.63
C VAL A 7 7.03 1.52 5.99
N THR A 8 8.07 0.81 5.56
CA THR A 8 9.23 1.41 4.89
C THR A 8 9.44 0.80 3.52
N ALA A 9 9.53 1.64 2.48
CA ALA A 9 9.82 1.22 1.11
C ALA A 9 11.02 1.99 0.57
N ARG A 10 11.84 1.35 -0.27
CA ARG A 10 13.00 1.96 -0.93
C ARG A 10 12.99 1.65 -2.42
N VAL A 11 13.38 2.63 -3.23
CA VAL A 11 13.53 2.47 -4.67
C VAL A 11 14.80 3.14 -5.15
N THR A 12 15.54 2.45 -6.01
CA THR A 12 16.63 3.05 -6.77
C THR A 12 16.04 3.71 -8.01
N VAL A 13 16.32 4.98 -8.20
CA VAL A 13 15.82 5.83 -9.27
C VAL A 13 16.98 6.19 -10.20
N SER A 14 16.80 5.88 -11.47
CA SER A 14 17.79 6.24 -12.49
C SER A 14 17.82 7.77 -12.72
N PRO A 15 18.92 8.33 -13.21
CA PRO A 15 18.99 9.75 -13.59
C PRO A 15 17.96 10.16 -14.67
N ALA A 16 17.49 9.19 -15.46
CA ALA A 16 16.50 9.39 -16.52
C ALA A 16 15.06 9.46 -15.98
N ALA A 17 14.85 9.32 -14.66
CA ALA A 17 13.53 9.25 -14.07
C ALA A 17 13.17 10.49 -13.24
N HIS A 18 11.91 10.90 -13.32
CA HIS A 18 11.26 11.75 -12.33
C HIS A 18 10.37 10.85 -11.48
N PHE A 19 10.66 10.72 -10.19
CA PHE A 19 9.95 9.80 -9.31
C PHE A 19 9.21 10.54 -8.20
N VAL A 20 7.99 10.10 -7.89
CA VAL A 20 7.20 10.66 -6.78
C VAL A 20 6.43 9.54 -6.09
N TRP A 21 6.60 9.42 -4.76
CA TRP A 21 5.73 8.58 -3.93
C TRP A 21 4.32 9.15 -3.87
N SER A 22 3.31 8.28 -4.00
CA SER A 22 1.95 8.64 -3.65
C SER A 22 1.83 8.73 -2.13
N ASN A 23 0.89 9.53 -1.66
CA ASN A 23 0.47 9.62 -0.27
C ASN A 23 -0.70 8.68 0.08
N ARG A 24 -0.97 7.70 -0.80
CA ARG A 24 -1.93 6.61 -0.63
C ARG A 24 -1.19 5.30 -0.33
N VAL A 25 -1.79 4.47 0.52
CA VAL A 25 -1.35 3.09 0.77
C VAL A 25 -2.56 2.18 0.96
N GLU A 26 -2.46 0.92 0.56
CA GLU A 26 -3.40 -0.13 0.96
C GLU A 26 -2.69 -1.10 1.90
N TYR A 27 -3.38 -1.50 2.97
CA TYR A 27 -2.80 -2.33 4.01
C TYR A 27 -3.73 -3.49 4.36
N SER A 28 -3.17 -4.69 4.57
CA SER A 28 -3.88 -5.85 5.10
C SER A 28 -4.10 -5.67 6.58
N HIS A 29 -5.34 -5.50 7.00
CA HIS A 29 -5.72 -5.24 8.37
C HIS A 29 -6.80 -6.19 8.86
N ASP A 30 -6.64 -6.67 10.08
CA ASP A 30 -7.66 -7.45 10.78
C ASP A 30 -8.68 -6.49 11.38
N CYS A 31 -9.80 -6.33 10.68
CA CYS A 31 -10.76 -5.30 11.00
C CYS A 31 -11.79 -5.79 12.01
N PHE A 32 -11.64 -5.40 13.28
CA PHE A 32 -12.57 -5.80 14.33
C PHE A 32 -13.98 -5.21 14.17
N VAL A 33 -14.14 -4.15 13.37
CA VAL A 33 -15.45 -3.52 13.10
C VAL A 33 -16.37 -4.46 12.31
N CYS A 34 -15.89 -5.01 11.19
CA CYS A 34 -16.64 -6.05 10.47
C CYS A 34 -16.28 -7.47 10.94
N ARG A 35 -15.38 -7.59 11.93
CA ARG A 35 -14.87 -8.85 12.47
C ARG A 35 -14.36 -9.79 11.38
N ARG A 36 -13.58 -9.26 10.44
CA ARG A 36 -12.95 -10.02 9.37
C ARG A 36 -11.44 -9.82 9.38
N VAL A 37 -10.69 -10.92 9.25
CA VAL A 37 -9.23 -10.88 9.13
C VAL A 37 -8.79 -10.65 7.69
N GLY A 38 -7.57 -10.13 7.50
CA GLY A 38 -6.95 -9.97 6.18
C GLY A 38 -7.72 -9.04 5.23
N ARG A 39 -8.43 -8.04 5.77
CA ARG A 39 -9.18 -7.07 4.97
C ARG A 39 -8.22 -6.07 4.34
N THR A 40 -8.57 -5.58 3.15
CA THR A 40 -7.85 -4.45 2.58
C THR A 40 -8.42 -3.17 3.13
N VAL A 41 -7.53 -2.33 3.66
CA VAL A 41 -7.86 -0.98 4.09
C VAL A 41 -7.10 0.01 3.24
N ALA A 42 -7.84 0.84 2.51
CA ALA A 42 -7.30 1.96 1.75
C ALA A 42 -7.10 3.15 2.69
N LEU A 43 -5.92 3.74 2.63
CA LEU A 43 -5.47 4.83 3.49
C LEU A 43 -4.93 5.96 2.63
N GLN A 44 -5.25 7.18 3.04
CA GLN A 44 -4.85 8.41 2.38
C GLN A 44 -4.26 9.36 3.43
N HIS A 45 -3.07 9.91 3.20
CA HIS A 45 -2.47 10.84 4.15
C HIS A 45 -3.34 12.09 4.29
N GLY A 46 -3.55 12.53 5.52
CA GLY A 46 -4.47 13.61 5.87
C GLY A 46 -5.92 13.18 6.11
N ALA A 47 -6.31 11.94 5.74
CA ALA A 47 -7.61 11.40 6.11
C ALA A 47 -7.66 11.03 7.59
N THR A 48 -8.81 11.22 8.22
CA THR A 48 -9.04 10.92 9.64
C THR A 48 -9.18 9.42 9.92
N GLN A 49 -9.48 8.63 8.89
CA GLN A 49 -9.71 7.19 8.95
C GLN A 49 -9.44 6.55 7.59
N GLY A 50 -9.19 5.25 7.59
CA GLY A 50 -9.11 4.40 6.41
C GLY A 50 -10.47 3.82 6.05
N VAL A 51 -10.56 3.25 4.86
CA VAL A 51 -11.76 2.56 4.37
C VAL A 51 -11.45 1.08 4.22
N CYS A 52 -12.09 0.26 5.05
CA CYS A 52 -12.08 -1.19 4.87
C CYS A 52 -13.00 -1.56 3.72
N HIS A 53 -12.50 -2.36 2.79
CA HIS A 53 -13.29 -2.90 1.69
C HIS A 53 -12.96 -4.38 1.46
N SER A 54 -13.87 -5.10 0.82
CA SER A 54 -13.61 -6.48 0.41
C SER A 54 -12.66 -6.46 -0.78
N SER A 55 -11.51 -7.11 -0.65
CA SER A 55 -10.57 -7.34 -1.76
C SER A 55 -11.03 -8.44 -2.72
N ARG A 56 -12.11 -9.17 -2.40
CA ARG A 56 -12.73 -10.16 -3.27
C ARG A 56 -13.95 -9.56 -3.95
N GLY A 57 -13.74 -8.99 -5.13
CA GLY A 57 -14.83 -8.87 -6.10
C GLY A 57 -15.36 -10.26 -6.46
N GLN A 58 -16.67 -10.37 -6.61
CA GLN A 58 -17.38 -11.45 -7.30
C GLN A 58 -17.08 -12.88 -6.83
N LEU A 59 -17.76 -13.31 -5.77
CA LEU A 59 -18.31 -14.66 -5.76
C LEU A 59 -19.83 -14.49 -5.69
N GLU A 60 -20.46 -14.56 -6.87
CA GLU A 60 -21.88 -14.28 -7.17
C GLU A 60 -22.89 -15.24 -6.51
N TRP A 61 -22.53 -15.93 -5.43
CA TRP A 61 -23.38 -16.95 -4.82
C TRP A 61 -23.28 -16.92 -3.29
N GLN A 62 -23.68 -15.81 -2.66
CA GLN A 62 -24.17 -15.86 -1.27
C GLN A 62 -24.98 -14.62 -0.92
N ASP A 63 -26.29 -14.81 -0.88
CA ASP A 63 -27.29 -13.86 -0.40
C ASP A 63 -27.06 -13.46 1.08
N ASP A 64 -27.39 -12.20 1.37
CA ASP A 64 -27.92 -11.64 2.63
C ASP A 64 -27.02 -11.28 3.82
N LEU A 65 -25.68 -11.27 3.70
CA LEU A 65 -24.79 -10.69 4.74
C LEU A 65 -23.66 -9.77 4.20
N ASP A 66 -23.68 -9.45 2.90
CA ASP A 66 -22.63 -8.68 2.21
C ASP A 66 -22.87 -7.15 2.19
N ASP A 67 -23.62 -6.60 3.15
CA ASP A 67 -23.86 -5.15 3.27
C ASP A 67 -22.71 -4.37 3.96
N ALA A 68 -21.50 -4.95 4.01
CA ALA A 68 -20.28 -4.28 4.47
C ALA A 68 -19.31 -4.03 3.31
N GLY A 69 -19.86 -3.70 2.13
CA GLY A 69 -19.13 -3.48 0.88
C GLY A 69 -18.00 -2.47 1.01
N MET A 70 -18.18 -1.43 1.82
CA MET A 70 -17.13 -0.54 2.31
C MET A 70 -17.56 0.03 3.66
N HIS A 71 -16.65 0.18 4.62
CA HIS A 71 -16.95 0.88 5.86
C HIS A 71 -15.70 1.58 6.43
N PRO A 72 -15.87 2.61 7.26
CA PRO A 72 -14.78 3.21 7.99
C PRO A 72 -14.04 2.18 8.85
N ALA A 73 -12.71 2.21 8.79
CA ALA A 73 -11.83 1.41 9.63
C ALA A 73 -11.08 2.33 10.60
N PRO A 74 -10.91 1.93 11.87
CA PRO A 74 -10.28 2.75 12.91
C PRO A 74 -8.74 2.70 12.79
N ILE A 75 -8.24 2.97 11.59
CA ILE A 75 -6.82 3.02 11.21
C ILE A 75 -6.61 4.29 10.38
N ARG A 76 -5.48 4.97 10.55
CA ARG A 76 -5.11 6.16 9.77
C ARG A 76 -3.61 6.28 9.61
N ILE A 77 -3.17 7.10 8.65
CA ILE A 77 -1.77 7.51 8.54
C ILE A 77 -1.54 8.65 9.53
N THR A 78 -0.60 8.46 10.46
CA THR A 78 -0.17 9.47 11.44
C THR A 78 1.22 10.04 11.14
N GLY A 79 1.97 9.45 10.21
CA GLY A 79 3.23 9.97 9.72
C GLY A 79 3.44 9.56 8.26
N PHE A 80 3.94 10.49 7.45
CA PHE A 80 4.30 10.29 6.05
C PHE A 80 5.57 11.07 5.78
N ASP A 81 6.67 10.35 5.59
CA ASP A 81 7.98 10.94 5.33
C ASP A 81 8.55 10.36 4.03
N THR A 82 9.15 11.22 3.22
CA THR A 82 9.92 10.84 2.04
C THR A 82 11.32 11.41 2.13
N ALA A 83 12.32 10.64 1.74
CA ALA A 83 13.71 11.08 1.72
C ALA A 83 14.39 10.63 0.43
N SER A 84 15.25 11.49 -0.11
CA SER A 84 16.00 11.25 -1.35
C SER A 84 17.49 11.33 -1.02
N ASP A 85 18.23 10.25 -1.30
CA ASP A 85 19.68 10.20 -1.08
C ASP A 85 20.36 9.39 -2.19
N GLY A 86 21.30 10.00 -2.91
CA GLY A 86 22.16 9.30 -3.86
C GLY A 86 21.44 8.49 -4.96
N GLY A 87 20.23 8.92 -5.39
CA GLY A 87 19.41 8.18 -6.35
C GLY A 87 18.56 7.07 -5.71
N VAL A 88 18.47 7.02 -4.38
CA VAL A 88 17.53 6.17 -3.64
C VAL A 88 16.43 7.04 -3.04
N GLU A 89 15.19 6.72 -3.37
CA GLU A 89 14.01 7.32 -2.76
C GLU A 89 13.47 6.38 -1.69
N THR A 90 13.30 6.90 -0.49
CA THR A 90 12.77 6.20 0.68
C THR A 90 11.42 6.77 1.06
N LEU A 91 10.48 5.89 1.36
CA LEU A 91 9.14 6.21 1.87
C LEU A 91 8.96 5.57 3.23
N ARG A 92 8.39 6.33 4.17
CA ARG A 92 7.97 5.84 5.48
C ARG A 92 6.54 6.27 5.78
N TYR A 93 5.68 5.29 6.04
CA TYR A 93 4.37 5.51 6.64
C TYR A 93 4.37 5.07 8.10
N ARG A 94 3.80 5.88 9.00
CA ARG A 94 3.36 5.42 10.31
C ARG A 94 1.85 5.30 10.31
N LEU A 95 1.34 4.08 10.43
CA LEU A 95 -0.07 3.76 10.56
C LEU A 95 -0.40 3.65 12.04
N SER A 96 -1.48 4.28 12.48
CA SER A 96 -2.01 4.12 13.83
C SER A 96 -3.41 3.54 13.76
N PHE A 97 -3.69 2.52 14.56
CA PHE A 97 -4.99 1.86 14.56
C PHE A 97 -5.41 1.37 15.93
N TRP A 98 -6.72 1.35 16.14
CA TRP A 98 -7.32 0.63 17.24
C TRP A 98 -7.54 -0.82 16.84
N TRP A 99 -7.31 -1.74 17.78
CA TRP A 99 -7.63 -3.15 17.59
C TRP A 99 -8.13 -3.81 18.89
N SER A 100 -8.76 -4.96 18.72
CA SER A 100 -9.17 -5.88 19.78
C SER A 100 -9.17 -7.30 19.21
N PRO A 101 -8.87 -8.35 20.00
CA PRO A 101 -9.05 -9.73 19.54
C PRO A 101 -10.50 -10.00 19.14
N PHE A 102 -10.71 -10.76 18.07
CA PHE A 102 -12.02 -11.23 17.61
C PHE A 102 -11.88 -12.57 16.86
N ALA A 103 -12.96 -13.37 16.83
CA ALA A 103 -13.06 -14.50 15.89
C ALA A 103 -13.64 -14.01 14.55
N ASP A 104 -13.05 -14.44 13.43
CA ASP A 104 -13.53 -14.09 12.08
C ASP A 104 -14.93 -14.67 11.83
N LEU A 105 -15.83 -13.83 11.33
CA LEU A 105 -17.23 -14.20 11.14
C LEU A 105 -17.47 -15.25 10.03
N LYS A 106 -16.65 -15.31 8.97
CA LYS A 106 -16.77 -16.34 7.92
C LYS A 106 -15.80 -17.49 8.12
N ARG A 107 -14.79 -17.35 8.99
CA ARG A 107 -13.78 -18.38 9.30
C ARG A 107 -13.52 -18.46 10.80
N PRO A 108 -14.40 -19.09 11.60
CA PRO A 108 -14.31 -19.05 13.07
C PRO A 108 -13.01 -19.59 13.68
N GLY A 109 -12.23 -20.39 12.94
CA GLY A 109 -10.90 -20.85 13.34
C GLY A 109 -9.80 -19.78 13.23
N GLU A 110 -10.03 -18.72 12.45
CA GLU A 110 -9.13 -17.57 12.33
C GLU A 110 -9.47 -16.51 13.40
N ARG A 111 -8.43 -15.92 13.98
CA ARG A 111 -8.55 -14.87 15.00
C ARG A 111 -7.83 -13.62 14.56
N GLY A 112 -8.46 -12.48 14.75
CA GLY A 112 -7.83 -11.18 14.53
C GLY A 112 -6.73 -10.91 15.56
N SER A 113 -5.61 -10.38 15.08
CA SER A 113 -4.45 -10.01 15.88
C SER A 113 -4.05 -8.55 15.66
N GLU A 114 -3.14 -8.05 16.52
CA GLU A 114 -2.58 -6.70 16.43
C GLU A 114 -1.92 -6.44 15.07
N LEU A 115 -1.03 -7.36 14.69
CA LEU A 115 -0.48 -7.50 13.37
C LEU A 115 -1.05 -8.79 12.80
N GLY A 116 -1.72 -8.72 11.66
CA GLY A 116 -2.30 -9.91 11.01
C GLY A 116 -1.21 -10.96 10.72
N ASP A 117 -1.59 -12.24 10.63
CA ASP A 117 -0.66 -13.37 10.45
C ASP A 117 0.28 -13.19 9.24
N LYS A 118 -0.24 -12.64 8.15
CA LYS A 118 0.50 -12.38 6.90
C LYS A 118 0.18 -10.96 6.41
N PRO A 119 0.73 -9.93 7.08
CA PRO A 119 0.42 -8.56 6.72
C PRO A 119 1.05 -8.28 5.36
N TRP A 120 0.33 -7.55 4.53
CA TRP A 120 0.86 -7.04 3.28
C TRP A 120 0.51 -5.56 3.16
N VAL A 121 1.31 -4.86 2.36
CA VAL A 121 1.10 -3.47 2.05
C VAL A 121 1.27 -3.25 0.56
N ARG A 122 0.46 -2.37 -0.03
CA ARG A 122 0.60 -1.89 -1.39
C ARG A 122 0.84 -0.39 -1.35
N VAL A 123 2.03 0.01 -1.80
CA VAL A 123 2.43 1.41 -1.94
C VAL A 123 2.23 1.84 -3.39
N TYR A 124 1.98 3.14 -3.59
CA TYR A 124 1.75 3.72 -4.90
C TYR A 124 2.80 4.78 -5.23
N TYR A 125 3.11 4.93 -6.51
CA TYR A 125 4.07 5.92 -6.99
C TYR A 125 3.75 6.32 -8.43
N ARG A 126 4.37 7.40 -8.88
CA ARG A 126 4.42 7.80 -10.30
C ARG A 126 5.87 7.92 -10.73
N VAL A 127 6.10 7.64 -12.00
CA VAL A 127 7.42 7.76 -12.61
C VAL A 127 7.29 8.36 -14.00
N GLY A 128 8.05 9.42 -14.27
CA GLY A 128 8.20 10.02 -15.57
C GLY A 128 9.58 9.77 -16.17
N CYS A 129 9.67 9.80 -17.51
CA CYS A 129 10.91 9.60 -18.24
C CYS A 129 11.46 10.93 -18.78
N HIS A 130 12.60 11.38 -18.27
CA HIS A 130 13.29 12.58 -18.75
C HIS A 130 13.71 12.44 -20.22
N THR A 131 14.11 11.26 -20.69
CA THR A 131 14.42 11.04 -22.11
C THR A 131 13.24 11.35 -23.01
N CYS A 132 12.02 10.95 -22.63
CA CYS A 132 10.80 11.28 -23.38
C CYS A 132 10.40 12.75 -23.23
N ARG A 133 10.58 13.34 -22.05
CA ARG A 133 10.35 14.78 -21.82
C ARG A 133 11.21 15.62 -22.75
N ASP A 134 12.49 15.31 -22.78
CA ASP A 134 13.49 16.09 -23.52
C ASP A 134 13.34 15.88 -25.04
N SER A 135 12.68 14.81 -25.47
CA SER A 135 12.25 14.59 -26.87
C SER A 135 10.89 15.22 -27.22
N GLY A 136 10.27 16.00 -26.33
CA GLY A 136 9.02 16.73 -26.58
C GLY A 136 7.73 15.90 -26.44
N VAL A 137 7.71 14.87 -25.60
CA VAL A 137 6.48 14.11 -25.30
C VAL A 137 5.71 14.78 -24.16
N ASP A 138 4.47 15.20 -24.42
CA ASP A 138 3.64 15.93 -23.44
C ASP A 138 3.18 15.06 -22.24
N ASP A 139 3.07 13.73 -22.42
CA ASP A 139 2.68 12.76 -21.37
C ASP A 139 3.88 11.93 -20.89
N TRP A 140 5.01 12.58 -20.62
CA TRP A 140 6.24 11.91 -20.20
C TRP A 140 6.18 11.37 -18.76
N VAL A 141 5.22 11.84 -17.95
CA VAL A 141 4.90 11.29 -16.62
C VAL A 141 3.88 10.17 -16.78
N GLY A 142 4.27 8.95 -16.41
CA GLY A 142 3.41 7.79 -16.55
C GLY A 142 2.23 7.76 -15.56
N GLU A 143 1.33 6.81 -15.80
CA GLU A 143 0.23 6.50 -14.89
C GLU A 143 0.71 6.09 -13.50
N GLN A 144 -0.20 6.13 -12.53
CA GLN A 144 0.07 5.64 -11.19
C GLN A 144 0.35 4.14 -11.20
N LYS A 145 1.51 3.77 -10.65
CA LYS A 145 1.93 2.40 -10.44
C LYS A 145 1.78 2.03 -8.97
N SER A 146 1.80 0.73 -8.69
CA SER A 146 1.72 0.21 -7.33
C SER A 146 2.58 -1.03 -7.17
N LEU A 147 3.08 -1.25 -5.96
CA LEU A 147 3.83 -2.46 -5.61
C LEU A 147 3.35 -2.99 -4.28
N GLN A 148 3.15 -4.30 -4.23
CA GLN A 148 2.68 -5.00 -3.04
C GLN A 148 3.80 -5.85 -2.44
N SER A 149 3.91 -5.92 -1.12
CA SER A 149 5.00 -6.64 -0.45
C SER A 149 5.05 -8.14 -0.73
N ASN A 150 3.95 -8.75 -1.18
CA ASN A 150 3.83 -10.18 -1.47
C ASN A 150 4.05 -10.54 -2.96
N MET A 151 4.75 -9.70 -3.73
CA MET A 151 5.10 -9.98 -5.12
C MET A 151 6.47 -10.66 -5.25
N VAL A 152 6.85 -11.01 -6.49
CA VAL A 152 8.22 -11.47 -6.83
C VAL A 152 9.15 -10.26 -6.94
N TRP A 153 10.35 -10.38 -6.38
CA TRP A 153 11.36 -9.33 -6.31
C TRP A 153 12.67 -9.77 -6.98
N PRO A 154 13.49 -8.85 -7.54
CA PRO A 154 13.28 -7.40 -7.60
C PRO A 154 12.20 -7.00 -8.62
N VAL A 155 11.67 -5.77 -8.49
CA VAL A 155 10.74 -5.20 -9.46
C VAL A 155 11.35 -4.00 -10.15
N THR A 156 11.44 -4.07 -11.47
CA THR A 156 11.96 -3.01 -12.33
C THR A 156 10.83 -2.42 -13.17
N SER A 157 10.85 -1.10 -13.35
CA SER A 157 9.90 -0.39 -14.19
C SER A 157 10.65 0.47 -15.20
N SER A 158 10.39 0.20 -16.48
CA SER A 158 10.92 0.97 -17.61
C SER A 158 9.87 1.90 -18.21
N CYS A 159 10.34 2.87 -18.99
CA CYS A 159 9.52 3.72 -19.82
C CYS A 159 8.83 2.87 -20.91
N ALA A 160 7.50 2.90 -20.97
CA ALA A 160 6.74 2.14 -21.97
C ALA A 160 7.00 2.58 -23.43
N ARG A 161 7.53 3.80 -23.63
CA ARG A 161 7.79 4.36 -24.97
C ARG A 161 9.20 4.06 -25.47
N CYS A 162 10.23 4.39 -24.69
CA CYS A 162 11.63 4.28 -25.11
C CYS A 162 12.39 3.10 -24.49
N GLY A 163 11.77 2.35 -23.57
CA GLY A 163 12.38 1.18 -22.93
C GLY A 163 13.44 1.50 -21.86
N THR A 164 13.80 2.77 -21.67
CA THR A 164 14.74 3.20 -20.63
C THR A 164 14.28 2.73 -19.25
N GLU A 165 15.15 2.02 -18.53
CA GLU A 165 14.89 1.66 -17.13
C GLU A 165 14.80 2.92 -16.29
N LEU A 166 13.71 3.07 -15.53
CA LEU A 166 13.46 4.27 -14.75
C LEU A 166 13.72 4.04 -13.27
N VAL A 167 13.20 2.93 -12.73
CA VAL A 167 13.30 2.60 -11.32
C VAL A 167 13.43 1.10 -11.09
N THR A 168 14.16 0.73 -10.04
CA THR A 168 14.32 -0.64 -9.57
C THR A 168 14.13 -0.70 -8.05
N MET A 169 13.25 -1.59 -7.60
CA MET A 169 13.02 -1.87 -6.18
C MET A 169 13.55 -3.27 -5.86
N SER A 170 14.57 -3.33 -5.01
CA SER A 170 15.33 -4.55 -4.75
C SER A 170 14.61 -5.54 -3.84
N GLY A 171 13.67 -5.09 -3.01
CA GLY A 171 12.95 -5.91 -2.06
C GLY A 171 11.61 -5.33 -1.61
N PRO A 172 10.81 -6.12 -0.88
CA PRO A 172 9.49 -5.73 -0.43
C PRO A 172 9.52 -4.56 0.56
N PRO A 173 8.45 -3.73 0.60
CA PRO A 173 8.24 -2.85 1.73
C PRO A 173 8.23 -3.62 3.05
N GLU A 174 9.00 -3.12 4.02
CA GLU A 174 9.07 -3.65 5.37
C GLU A 174 7.82 -3.22 6.15
N ILE A 175 7.28 -4.10 7.00
CA ILE A 175 6.11 -3.83 7.85
C ILE A 175 6.49 -4.23 9.27
N ASN A 176 6.59 -3.27 10.18
CA ASN A 176 7.03 -3.49 11.55
C ASN A 176 6.02 -2.90 12.54
N LEU A 177 5.66 -3.67 13.57
CA LEU A 177 5.02 -3.07 14.76
C LEU A 177 6.00 -2.13 15.44
N VAL A 178 5.51 -0.98 15.87
CA VAL A 178 6.32 0.02 16.57
C VAL A 178 5.60 0.51 17.82
N GLY A 179 6.39 0.78 18.86
CA GLY A 179 5.93 1.37 20.13
C GLY A 179 5.56 2.84 20.01
#